data_AF-A0A523IR59-F1
#
_entry.id   AF-A0A523IR59-F1
#
_cell.length_a   1.000
_cell.length_b   1.000
_cell.length_c   1.000
_cell.angle_alpha   90.00
_cell.angle_beta   90.00
_cell.angle_gamma   90.00
#
_symmetry.space_group_name_H-M   'P 1'
#
loop_
_entity.id
_entity.type
_entity.pdbx_description
1 polymer ?
#
loop_
_entity_poly.entity_id
_entity_poly.type
_entity_poly.pdbx_seq_one_letter_code
_entity_poly.pdbx_strand_id
1 'polypeptide(L)'
;MGASWVVEGNSLPETANAFLGAPCDLERCGSLAGRRMATDAGQQPEDSSPPMASKQPPASGPRGAYGWFVGGVAAWFLATGIHQVILSWLLVGELGFVPTWLRTAAARASWLGPLLAPEFRERFADRDVYRQFLNRMDVAGQLKAREPVNQSLYLWSKAMLPDVLLNMLGDRTEMAHSIEGRTPCLDHDLVERVNSMPVHMKIQGITEKYVLREAARPYLTDTVCKRQKHPCVSPPALGGRFLQLLQDTLRTPSFASVPFFDAKAMTTLLDRLPQISEDEARFRTSWSSLYGLSAHVLHTRYAQ
;
A
#
# COMPACT_ATOMS: atom_id res chain seq x y z
N MET A 1 5.64 45.11 -9.83
CA MET A 1 5.02 44.28 -10.88
C MET A 1 4.61 42.97 -10.23
N GLY A 2 3.34 42.87 -9.86
CA GLY A 2 2.79 41.68 -9.19
C GLY A 2 2.36 40.63 -10.20
N ALA A 3 2.74 39.38 -9.95
CA ALA A 3 2.16 38.22 -10.62
C ALA A 3 1.18 37.56 -9.65
N SER A 4 -0.11 37.68 -9.99
CA SER A 4 -1.24 37.04 -9.32
C SER A 4 -1.21 35.53 -9.60
N TRP A 5 -1.19 34.71 -8.56
CA TRP A 5 -1.46 33.27 -8.67
C TRP A 5 -2.96 33.05 -8.47
N VAL A 6 -3.68 32.94 -9.58
CA VAL A 6 -5.07 32.46 -9.60
C VAL A 6 -5.02 30.93 -9.50
N VAL A 7 -5.57 30.38 -8.42
CA VAL A 7 -5.84 28.95 -8.29
C VAL A 7 -7.26 28.71 -8.80
N GLU A 8 -7.39 28.35 -10.07
CA GLU A 8 -8.64 27.86 -10.64
C GLU A 8 -9.00 26.51 -10.03
N GLY A 9 -10.21 26.43 -9.48
CA GLY A 9 -10.76 25.24 -8.86
C GLY A 9 -11.10 24.19 -9.91
N ASN A 10 -10.35 23.11 -9.94
CA ASN A 10 -10.76 21.89 -10.63
C ASN A 10 -11.50 20.97 -9.65
N SER A 11 -12.82 20.96 -9.77
CA SER A 11 -13.68 19.90 -9.25
C SER A 11 -13.37 18.60 -10.01
N LEU A 12 -12.93 17.57 -9.29
CA LEU A 12 -12.71 16.23 -9.85
C LEU A 12 -13.84 15.27 -9.38
N PRO A 13 -14.19 14.27 -10.22
CA PRO A 13 -15.47 13.56 -10.18
C PRO A 13 -15.63 12.56 -9.02
N GLU A 14 -16.88 12.29 -8.66
CA GLU A 14 -17.39 11.46 -7.55
C GLU A 14 -16.94 9.97 -7.50
N THR A 15 -15.97 9.53 -8.31
CA THR A 15 -15.59 8.12 -8.41
C THR A 15 -14.46 7.68 -7.47
N ALA A 16 -13.87 8.59 -6.69
CA ALA A 16 -12.80 8.26 -5.73
C ALA A 16 -13.28 7.53 -4.45
N ASN A 17 -14.60 7.40 -4.24
CA ASN A 17 -15.18 6.75 -3.05
C ASN A 17 -15.37 5.23 -3.15
N ALA A 18 -14.97 4.58 -4.25
CA ALA A 18 -15.29 3.17 -4.49
C ALA A 18 -14.41 2.13 -3.74
N PHE A 19 -13.38 2.55 -2.98
CA PHE A 19 -12.45 1.60 -2.33
C PHE A 19 -12.58 1.48 -0.80
N LEU A 20 -13.57 2.15 -0.21
CA LEU A 20 -13.87 2.05 1.23
C LEU A 20 -15.31 1.61 1.45
N GLY A 21 -15.51 0.30 1.61
CA GLY A 21 -16.71 -0.29 2.21
C GLY A 21 -17.89 -0.46 1.26
N ALA A 22 -18.04 -1.66 0.68
CA ALA A 22 -19.35 -2.12 0.27
C ALA A 22 -20.08 -2.66 1.53
N PRO A 23 -21.25 -2.12 1.92
CA PRO A 23 -22.11 -2.77 2.89
C PRO A 23 -22.69 -4.05 2.26
N CYS A 24 -22.60 -5.15 3.00
CA CYS A 24 -23.23 -6.40 2.63
C CYS A 24 -24.73 -6.30 2.95
N ASP A 25 -25.56 -6.07 1.94
CA ASP A 25 -27.03 -6.09 2.08
C ASP A 25 -27.51 -7.54 2.27
N LEU A 26 -27.76 -7.89 3.53
CA LEU A 26 -28.22 -9.21 3.97
C LEU A 26 -29.73 -9.44 3.75
N GLU A 27 -30.47 -8.53 3.10
CA GLU A 27 -31.91 -8.70 2.82
C GLU A 27 -32.23 -9.30 1.44
N ARG A 28 -31.24 -9.56 0.58
CA ARG A 28 -31.48 -10.07 -0.79
C ARG A 28 -31.25 -11.57 -0.98
N CYS A 29 -30.94 -12.33 0.08
CA CYS A 29 -30.70 -13.78 0.01
C CYS A 29 -31.91 -14.66 0.43
N GLY A 30 -33.10 -14.09 0.60
CA GLY A 30 -34.29 -14.86 0.96
C GLY A 30 -35.52 -14.46 0.15
N SER A 31 -35.69 -15.01 -1.07
CA SER A 31 -37.01 -15.33 -1.67
C SER A 31 -36.92 -15.63 -3.17
N LEU A 32 -36.52 -16.85 -3.54
CA LEU A 32 -36.96 -17.43 -4.82
C LEU A 32 -37.38 -18.89 -4.58
N ALA A 33 -38.47 -19.03 -3.82
CA ALA A 33 -39.30 -20.23 -3.83
C ALA A 33 -40.67 -19.84 -4.42
N GLY A 34 -40.95 -20.37 -5.61
CA GLY A 34 -42.31 -20.56 -6.12
C GLY A 34 -42.91 -19.42 -6.95
N ARG A 35 -42.96 -19.61 -8.27
CA ARG A 35 -44.25 -19.65 -9.00
C ARG A 35 -44.11 -20.22 -10.42
N ARG A 36 -45.20 -20.83 -10.87
CA ARG A 36 -45.36 -21.79 -11.99
C ARG A 36 -45.71 -21.11 -13.33
N MET A 37 -45.34 -21.83 -14.41
CA MET A 37 -46.02 -22.11 -15.70
C MET A 37 -47.04 -21.12 -16.33
N ALA A 38 -46.82 -20.80 -17.61
CA ALA A 38 -47.74 -20.89 -18.78
C ALA A 38 -47.02 -20.26 -20.01
N THR A 39 -46.57 -20.98 -21.05
CA THR A 39 -47.25 -21.46 -22.31
C THR A 39 -47.80 -20.38 -23.25
N ASP A 40 -47.13 -20.17 -24.40
CA ASP A 40 -47.60 -20.19 -25.82
C ASP A 40 -46.64 -19.33 -26.69
N ALA A 41 -45.91 -19.86 -27.67
CA ALA A 41 -46.27 -20.28 -29.04
C ALA A 41 -46.04 -19.17 -30.09
N GLY A 42 -45.23 -19.46 -31.13
CA GLY A 42 -45.07 -18.60 -32.32
C GLY A 42 -43.80 -18.79 -33.16
N GLN A 43 -43.84 -19.77 -34.07
CA GLN A 43 -43.21 -19.90 -35.40
C GLN A 43 -41.68 -19.65 -35.69
N GLN A 44 -41.09 -20.70 -36.29
CA GLN A 44 -39.82 -20.91 -37.05
C GLN A 44 -39.83 -20.32 -38.50
N PRO A 45 -38.82 -20.46 -39.43
CA PRO A 45 -37.77 -21.49 -39.58
C PRO A 45 -36.34 -21.04 -40.03
N GLU A 46 -35.27 -21.75 -39.62
CA GLU A 46 -34.37 -22.66 -40.39
C GLU A 46 -33.62 -22.09 -41.62
N ASP A 47 -32.28 -22.14 -41.59
CA ASP A 47 -31.50 -22.80 -42.66
C ASP A 47 -30.11 -23.31 -42.20
N SER A 48 -29.85 -24.57 -42.54
CA SER A 48 -28.63 -25.37 -42.81
C SER A 48 -27.42 -25.49 -41.84
N SER A 49 -26.99 -26.76 -41.66
CA SER A 49 -25.86 -27.27 -40.84
C SER A 49 -24.64 -27.75 -41.72
N PRO A 50 -23.61 -28.49 -41.21
CA PRO A 50 -22.15 -28.19 -41.17
C PRO A 50 -21.34 -29.14 -42.12
N PRO A 51 -20.01 -29.51 -42.01
CA PRO A 51 -18.98 -29.31 -40.96
C PRO A 51 -17.51 -29.06 -41.41
N MET A 52 -16.58 -28.82 -40.46
CA MET A 52 -15.28 -29.54 -40.36
C MET A 52 -14.48 -29.09 -39.12
N ALA A 53 -13.97 -30.08 -38.39
CA ALA A 53 -13.22 -29.95 -37.15
C ALA A 53 -11.75 -29.55 -37.37
N SER A 54 -11.18 -28.71 -36.49
CA SER A 54 -9.79 -28.88 -36.06
C SER A 54 -9.48 -28.21 -34.70
N LYS A 55 -9.18 -29.09 -33.73
CA LYS A 55 -8.18 -29.00 -32.65
C LYS A 55 -8.14 -27.76 -31.72
N GLN A 56 -8.72 -27.92 -30.53
CA GLN A 56 -8.30 -27.21 -29.30
C GLN A 56 -6.95 -27.77 -28.77
N PRO A 57 -6.08 -26.97 -28.13
CA PRO A 57 -4.88 -27.47 -27.46
C PRO A 57 -5.20 -28.08 -26.08
N PRO A 58 -4.37 -29.00 -25.54
CA PRO A 58 -4.73 -29.78 -24.36
C PRO A 58 -4.49 -28.99 -23.07
N ALA A 59 -5.56 -28.73 -22.32
CA ALA A 59 -5.48 -28.34 -20.92
C ALA A 59 -5.30 -29.60 -20.06
N SER A 60 -4.06 -29.87 -19.62
CA SER A 60 -3.80 -30.84 -18.55
C SER A 60 -3.45 -30.08 -17.27
N GLY A 61 -4.49 -29.70 -16.52
CA GLY A 61 -4.41 -29.27 -15.12
C GLY A 61 -5.16 -30.27 -14.22
N PRO A 62 -4.81 -30.39 -12.93
CA PRO A 62 -5.20 -31.53 -12.09
C PRO A 62 -6.71 -31.60 -11.88
N ARG A 63 -7.33 -32.64 -12.46
CA ARG A 63 -8.75 -33.02 -12.27
C ARG A 63 -8.90 -33.76 -10.94
N GLY A 64 -8.98 -33.01 -9.85
CA GLY A 64 -9.54 -33.48 -8.58
C GLY A 64 -10.79 -32.67 -8.24
N ALA A 65 -11.68 -33.20 -7.39
CA ALA A 65 -12.91 -32.52 -6.94
C ALA A 65 -12.66 -31.13 -6.31
N TYR A 66 -11.39 -30.87 -5.93
CA TYR A 66 -10.91 -29.62 -5.37
C TYR A 66 -9.95 -28.87 -6.29
N GLY A 67 -9.82 -29.24 -7.57
CA GLY A 67 -8.88 -28.60 -8.52
C GLY A 67 -9.19 -27.12 -8.76
N TRP A 68 -10.48 -26.75 -8.78
CA TRP A 68 -10.93 -25.35 -8.82
C TRP A 68 -10.60 -24.60 -7.52
N PHE A 69 -10.64 -25.29 -6.38
CA PHE A 69 -10.32 -24.72 -5.07
C PHE A 69 -8.82 -24.52 -4.93
N VAL A 70 -8.00 -25.52 -5.27
CA VAL A 70 -6.54 -25.42 -5.25
C VAL A 70 -6.03 -24.41 -6.28
N GLY A 71 -6.61 -24.40 -7.49
CA GLY A 71 -6.29 -23.41 -8.52
C GLY A 71 -6.72 -21.99 -8.12
N GLY A 72 -7.89 -21.84 -7.52
CA GLY A 72 -8.38 -20.55 -7.01
C GLY A 72 -7.58 -20.03 -5.83
N VAL A 73 -7.22 -20.90 -4.88
CA VAL A 73 -6.38 -20.57 -3.74
C VAL A 73 -4.95 -20.26 -4.18
N ALA A 74 -4.37 -21.02 -5.12
CA ALA A 74 -3.05 -20.72 -5.68
C ALA A 74 -3.05 -19.41 -6.47
N ALA A 75 -4.06 -19.14 -7.29
CA ALA A 75 -4.21 -17.88 -8.00
C ALA A 75 -4.42 -16.70 -7.05
N TRP A 76 -5.18 -16.89 -5.97
CA TRP A 76 -5.35 -15.89 -4.92
C TRP A 76 -4.05 -15.61 -4.17
N PHE A 77 -3.27 -16.64 -3.83
CA PHE A 77 -1.94 -16.54 -3.23
C PHE A 77 -0.90 -15.89 -4.15
N LEU A 78 -0.98 -16.12 -5.47
CA LEU A 78 -0.15 -15.45 -6.48
C LEU A 78 -0.55 -13.97 -6.66
N ALA A 79 -1.85 -13.66 -6.64
CA ALA A 79 -2.37 -12.31 -6.83
C ALA A 79 -2.17 -11.41 -5.60
N THR A 80 -2.34 -11.97 -4.40
CA THR A 80 -2.17 -11.22 -3.13
C THR A 80 -0.76 -11.37 -2.56
N GLY A 81 0.03 -12.33 -3.01
CA GLY A 81 1.30 -12.72 -2.41
C GLY A 81 1.08 -13.50 -1.12
N ILE A 82 1.61 -14.72 -1.04
CA ILE A 82 1.59 -15.59 0.16
C ILE A 82 2.00 -14.83 1.44
N HIS A 83 2.92 -13.88 1.31
CA HIS A 83 3.35 -13.02 2.41
C HIS A 83 2.23 -12.15 3.01
N GLN A 84 1.27 -11.65 2.24
CA GLN A 84 0.13 -10.87 2.78
C GLN A 84 -0.79 -11.74 3.63
N VAL A 85 -0.93 -13.01 3.26
CA VAL A 85 -1.78 -13.96 3.97
C VAL A 85 -1.10 -14.41 5.25
N ILE A 86 0.17 -14.84 5.19
CA ILE A 86 0.94 -15.23 6.37
C ILE A 86 1.05 -14.06 7.37
N LEU A 87 1.31 -12.85 6.87
CA LEU A 87 1.31 -11.63 7.68
C LEU A 87 -0.04 -11.41 8.37
N SER A 88 -1.13 -11.50 7.61
CA SER A 88 -2.47 -11.28 8.15
C SER A 88 -2.81 -12.33 9.21
N TRP A 89 -2.46 -13.59 8.99
CA TRP A 89 -2.68 -14.67 9.97
C TRP A 89 -1.81 -14.51 11.22
N LEU A 90 -0.54 -14.15 11.06
CA LEU A 90 0.37 -13.93 12.18
C LEU A 90 -0.05 -12.72 13.03
N LEU A 91 -0.38 -11.60 12.39
CA LEU A 91 -0.82 -10.40 13.10
C LEU A 91 -2.23 -10.53 13.68
N VAL A 92 -3.16 -11.18 12.99
CA VAL A 92 -4.51 -11.44 13.54
C VAL A 92 -4.41 -12.43 14.71
N GLY A 93 -3.52 -13.42 14.64
CA GLY A 93 -3.28 -14.35 15.74
C GLY A 93 -2.73 -13.68 17.00
N GLU A 94 -1.82 -12.71 16.85
CA GLU A 94 -1.14 -12.05 17.98
C GLU A 94 -1.88 -10.78 18.49
N LEU A 95 -2.40 -9.94 17.59
CA LEU A 95 -3.02 -8.64 17.92
C LEU A 95 -4.54 -8.63 17.78
N GLY A 96 -5.15 -9.64 17.13
CA GLY A 96 -6.58 -9.67 16.83
C GLY A 96 -7.02 -8.76 15.67
N PHE A 97 -6.12 -7.92 15.14
CA PHE A 97 -6.35 -7.09 13.95
C PHE A 97 -5.01 -6.74 13.26
N VAL A 98 -5.07 -6.27 12.01
CA VAL A 98 -3.90 -5.80 11.28
C VAL A 98 -3.90 -4.26 11.23
N PRO A 99 -2.93 -3.57 11.84
CA PRO A 99 -2.79 -2.13 11.67
C PRO A 99 -2.70 -1.73 10.19
N THR A 100 -3.50 -0.76 9.75
CA THR A 100 -3.57 -0.35 8.34
C THR A 100 -2.20 0.01 7.76
N TRP A 101 -1.35 0.64 8.55
CA TRP A 101 -0.02 1.04 8.12
C TRP A 101 0.94 -0.14 7.90
N LEU A 102 0.74 -1.24 8.64
CA LEU A 102 1.54 -2.43 8.50
C LEU A 102 1.14 -3.21 7.25
N ARG A 103 -0.16 -3.23 6.95
CA ARG A 103 -0.71 -3.72 5.68
C ARG A 103 -0.16 -2.93 4.48
N THR A 104 -0.09 -1.60 4.55
CA THR A 104 0.49 -0.80 3.46
C THR A 104 2.00 -0.98 3.34
N ALA A 105 2.73 -1.16 4.45
CA ALA A 105 4.15 -1.52 4.42
C ALA A 105 4.38 -2.87 3.74
N ALA A 106 3.55 -3.87 4.06
CA ALA A 106 3.65 -5.18 3.42
C ALA A 106 3.32 -5.15 1.94
N ALA A 107 2.29 -4.39 1.54
CA ALA A 107 1.95 -4.22 0.13
C ALA A 107 3.14 -3.64 -0.65
N ARG A 108 3.81 -2.63 -0.07
CA ARG A 108 5.05 -2.07 -0.62
C ARG A 108 6.15 -3.12 -0.74
N ALA A 109 6.40 -3.91 0.31
CA ALA A 109 7.41 -4.96 0.28
C ALA A 109 7.13 -6.02 -0.80
N SER A 110 5.86 -6.38 -1.03
CA SER A 110 5.50 -7.33 -2.08
C SER A 110 5.78 -6.84 -3.50
N TRP A 111 5.82 -5.53 -3.76
CA TRP A 111 6.21 -4.98 -5.06
C TRP A 111 7.72 -4.89 -5.24
N LEU A 112 8.46 -4.72 -4.14
CA LEU A 112 9.92 -4.74 -4.18
C LEU A 112 10.47 -6.15 -4.41
N GLY A 113 9.81 -7.17 -3.84
CA GLY A 113 10.24 -8.57 -3.92
C GLY A 113 10.66 -9.01 -5.33
N PRO A 114 9.82 -8.91 -6.37
CA PRO A 114 10.18 -9.32 -7.73
C PRO A 114 11.36 -8.58 -8.37
N LEU A 115 11.77 -7.43 -7.81
CA LEU A 115 12.90 -6.64 -8.31
C LEU A 115 14.23 -7.04 -7.66
N LEU A 116 14.20 -7.76 -6.54
CA LEU A 116 15.40 -8.22 -5.85
C LEU A 116 16.03 -9.40 -6.58
N ALA A 117 17.37 -9.44 -6.57
CA ALA A 117 18.13 -10.55 -7.15
C ALA A 117 17.68 -11.90 -6.53
N PRO A 118 17.52 -12.98 -7.31
CA PRO A 118 17.09 -14.28 -6.80
C PRO A 118 17.95 -14.78 -5.63
N GLU A 119 19.27 -14.68 -5.75
CA GLU A 119 20.23 -15.10 -4.73
C GLU A 119 20.06 -14.30 -3.44
N PHE A 120 19.77 -13.01 -3.56
CA PHE A 120 19.50 -12.14 -2.42
C PHE A 120 18.18 -12.51 -1.74
N ARG A 121 17.13 -12.82 -2.51
CA ARG A 121 15.85 -13.27 -1.95
C ARG A 121 15.98 -14.59 -1.22
N GLU A 122 16.67 -15.56 -1.81
CA GLU A 122 16.90 -16.87 -1.20
C GLU A 122 17.67 -16.75 0.11
N ARG A 123 18.70 -15.91 0.15
CA ARG A 123 19.50 -15.64 1.36
C ARG A 123 18.68 -15.16 2.55
N PHE A 124 17.55 -14.49 2.32
CA PHE A 124 16.70 -13.91 3.36
C PHE A 124 15.28 -14.50 3.40
N ALA A 125 15.03 -15.59 2.67
CA ALA A 125 13.70 -16.20 2.56
C ALA A 125 13.20 -16.75 3.90
N ASP A 126 14.10 -17.13 4.79
CA ASP A 126 13.83 -17.66 6.13
C ASP A 126 13.52 -16.55 7.17
N ARG A 127 13.75 -15.28 6.83
CA ARG A 127 13.57 -14.16 7.77
C ARG A 127 12.15 -13.60 7.73
N ASP A 128 11.36 -13.94 8.73
CA ASP A 128 10.11 -13.25 9.01
C ASP A 128 10.36 -11.94 9.78
N VAL A 129 10.50 -10.84 9.03
CA VAL A 129 10.74 -9.50 9.59
C VAL A 129 9.60 -9.01 10.50
N TYR A 130 8.37 -9.45 10.24
CA TYR A 130 7.21 -9.04 11.02
C TYR A 130 7.18 -9.76 12.36
N ARG A 131 7.45 -11.07 12.35
CA ARG A 131 7.59 -11.84 13.58
C ARG A 131 8.78 -11.36 14.41
N GLN A 132 9.92 -11.07 13.79
CA GLN A 132 11.07 -10.49 14.50
C GLN A 132 10.73 -9.14 15.14
N PHE A 133 9.93 -8.31 14.48
CA PHE A 133 9.44 -7.06 15.03
C PHE A 133 8.49 -7.29 16.21
N LEU A 134 7.48 -8.16 16.06
CA LEU A 134 6.52 -8.46 17.13
C LEU A 134 7.17 -9.12 18.34
N ASN A 135 8.15 -10.00 18.14
CA ASN A 135 8.89 -10.64 19.23
C ASN A 135 9.65 -9.64 20.11
N ARG A 136 9.93 -8.42 19.61
CA ARG A 136 10.55 -7.33 20.38
C ARG A 136 9.53 -6.47 21.12
N MET A 137 8.23 -6.67 20.88
CA MET A 137 7.15 -5.94 21.51
C MET A 137 6.53 -6.78 22.63
N ASP A 138 6.24 -6.17 23.77
CA ASP A 138 5.45 -6.81 24.82
C ASP A 138 3.96 -6.80 24.46
N VAL A 139 3.56 -7.73 23.59
CA VAL A 139 2.18 -7.85 23.11
C VAL A 139 1.24 -8.21 24.25
N ALA A 140 1.63 -9.18 25.09
CA ALA A 140 0.79 -9.72 26.15
C ALA A 140 0.58 -8.71 27.30
N GLY A 141 1.65 -8.04 27.75
CA GLY A 141 1.62 -7.14 28.89
C GLY A 141 1.20 -5.71 28.53
N GLN A 142 1.67 -5.16 27.42
CA GLN A 142 1.46 -3.74 27.10
C GLN A 142 0.36 -3.48 26.06
N LEU A 143 0.16 -4.37 25.08
CA LEU A 143 -0.75 -4.11 23.95
C LEU A 143 -2.15 -4.66 24.16
N LYS A 144 -2.27 -5.88 24.70
CA LYS A 144 -3.56 -6.60 24.78
C LYS A 144 -4.65 -5.83 25.53
N ALA A 145 -4.29 -5.06 26.56
CA ALA A 145 -5.24 -4.27 27.35
C ALA A 145 -5.65 -2.93 26.69
N ARG A 146 -5.03 -2.54 25.58
CA ARG A 146 -5.29 -1.25 24.92
C ARG A 146 -6.32 -1.41 23.81
N GLU A 147 -7.09 -0.35 23.58
CA GLU A 147 -7.93 -0.22 22.39
C GLU A 147 -7.11 -0.35 21.09
N PRO A 148 -7.65 -0.92 19.99
CA PRO A 148 -6.92 -1.15 18.73
C PRO A 148 -6.22 0.09 18.17
N VAL A 149 -6.84 1.27 18.28
CA VAL A 149 -6.24 2.54 17.86
C VAL A 149 -4.97 2.84 18.66
N ASN A 150 -5.01 2.66 19.98
CA ASN A 150 -3.85 2.90 20.85
C ASN A 150 -2.76 1.84 20.65
N GLN A 151 -3.13 0.59 20.34
CA GLN A 151 -2.16 -0.45 19.94
C GLN A 151 -1.43 -0.06 18.65
N SER A 152 -2.20 0.35 17.62
CA SER A 152 -1.65 0.79 16.33
C SER A 152 -0.71 2.00 16.47
N LEU A 153 -1.10 3.01 17.27
CA LEU A 153 -0.27 4.18 17.56
C LEU A 153 1.01 3.81 18.29
N TYR A 154 0.95 2.90 19.28
CA TYR A 154 2.14 2.44 19.98
C TYR A 154 3.12 1.74 19.04
N LEU A 155 2.64 0.80 18.23
CA LEU A 155 3.49 0.08 17.27
C LEU A 155 4.08 1.03 16.24
N TRP A 156 3.32 2.02 15.76
CA TRP A 156 3.82 3.05 14.85
C TRP A 156 4.95 3.88 15.50
N SER A 157 4.77 4.29 16.76
CA SER A 157 5.78 5.05 17.52
C SER A 157 7.05 4.24 17.79
N LYS A 158 6.98 2.91 17.83
CA LYS A 158 8.14 2.03 18.02
C LYS A 158 8.79 1.55 16.72
N ALA A 159 8.13 1.73 15.58
CA ALA A 159 8.63 1.31 14.27
C ALA A 159 8.95 2.51 13.36
N MET A 160 7.91 3.17 12.86
CA MET A 160 8.04 4.16 11.78
C MET A 160 8.49 5.53 12.28
N LEU A 161 8.14 5.89 13.51
CA LEU A 161 8.54 7.17 14.08
C LEU A 161 10.07 7.34 14.17
N PRO A 162 10.84 6.44 14.84
CA PRO A 162 12.29 6.61 14.94
C PRO A 162 13.00 6.40 13.59
N ASP A 163 12.63 5.35 12.84
CA ASP A 163 13.42 4.92 11.68
C ASP A 163 13.15 5.75 10.42
N VAL A 164 11.91 6.24 10.25
CA VAL A 164 11.51 6.93 9.02
C VAL A 164 11.26 8.41 9.26
N LEU A 165 10.41 8.77 10.23
CA LEU A 165 10.02 10.17 10.43
C LEU A 165 11.16 11.01 11.03
N LEU A 166 11.71 10.58 12.17
CA LEU A 166 12.74 11.34 12.87
C LEU A 166 14.08 11.27 12.14
N ASN A 167 14.48 10.06 11.74
CA ASN A 167 15.79 9.86 11.14
C ASN A 167 15.83 10.30 9.66
N MET A 168 15.03 9.68 8.79
CA MET A 168 15.13 9.94 7.34
C MET A 168 14.52 11.26 6.89
N LEU A 169 13.36 11.66 7.44
CA LEU A 169 12.65 12.88 7.03
C LEU A 169 12.93 14.09 7.91
N GLY A 170 13.56 13.89 9.07
CA GLY A 170 13.94 14.95 10.01
C GLY A 170 15.45 15.15 10.03
N ASP A 171 16.08 14.66 11.09
CA ASP A 171 17.46 14.96 11.49
C ASP A 171 18.47 14.87 10.33
N ARG A 172 18.44 13.79 9.53
CA ARG A 172 19.42 13.63 8.44
C ARG A 172 19.29 14.71 7.38
N THR A 173 18.07 15.07 7.01
CA THR A 173 17.82 16.08 5.98
C THR A 173 18.05 17.49 6.48
N GLU A 174 17.74 17.76 7.75
CA GLU A 174 17.89 19.08 8.37
C GLU A 174 19.36 19.39 8.67
N MET A 175 20.06 18.44 9.32
CA MET A 175 21.47 18.61 9.69
C MET A 175 22.39 18.66 8.47
N ALA A 176 22.04 18.03 7.35
CA ALA A 176 22.78 18.14 6.09
C ALA A 176 22.85 19.59 5.58
N HIS A 177 21.93 20.45 6.03
CA HIS A 177 21.87 21.86 5.68
C HIS A 177 22.08 22.79 6.90
N SER A 178 22.63 22.26 8.00
CA SER A 178 22.84 23.01 9.25
C SER A 178 21.56 23.65 9.80
N ILE A 179 20.41 23.02 9.58
CA ILE A 179 19.10 23.45 10.10
C ILE A 179 18.76 22.57 11.30
N GLU A 180 18.22 23.16 12.36
CA GLU A 180 17.63 22.44 13.51
C GLU A 180 16.11 22.53 13.39
N GLY A 181 15.46 21.43 12.97
CA GLY A 181 14.01 21.32 13.04
C GLY A 181 13.59 20.90 14.45
N ARG A 182 12.57 21.58 14.97
CA ARG A 182 11.93 21.20 16.24
C ARG A 182 10.60 20.55 15.97
N THR A 183 10.26 19.56 16.80
CA THR A 183 9.00 18.81 16.70
C THR A 183 8.09 19.07 17.90
N PRO A 184 7.37 20.22 17.98
CA PRO A 184 6.53 20.54 19.14
C PRO A 184 5.47 19.48 19.46
N CYS A 185 4.98 18.77 18.46
CA CYS A 185 3.98 17.70 18.64
C CYS A 185 4.54 16.44 19.33
N LEU A 186 5.86 16.34 19.53
CA LEU A 186 6.52 15.24 20.24
C LEU A 186 6.99 15.64 21.63
N ASP A 187 6.55 16.78 22.15
CA ASP A 187 6.78 17.14 23.53
C ASP A 187 6.20 16.08 24.49
N HIS A 188 6.94 15.76 25.54
CA HIS A 188 6.60 14.70 26.48
C HIS A 188 5.29 14.97 27.24
N ASP A 189 5.05 16.21 27.69
CA ASP A 189 3.82 16.57 28.40
C ASP A 189 2.60 16.40 27.49
N LEU A 190 2.74 16.83 26.23
CA LEU A 190 1.70 16.64 25.22
C LEU A 190 1.43 15.15 24.95
N VAL A 191 2.49 14.36 24.78
CA VAL A 191 2.38 12.92 24.48
C VAL A 191 1.75 12.17 25.66
N GLU A 192 2.16 12.46 26.89
CA GLU A 192 1.57 11.86 28.10
C GLU A 192 0.09 12.20 28.21
N ARG A 193 -0.27 13.47 27.99
CA ARG A 193 -1.67 13.91 28.04
C ARG A 193 -2.52 13.24 26.95
N VAL A 194 -2.02 13.13 25.72
CA VAL A 194 -2.73 12.49 24.61
C VAL A 194 -2.83 10.98 24.82
N ASN A 195 -1.84 10.35 25.46
CA ASN A 195 -1.87 8.92 25.76
C ASN A 195 -2.99 8.57 26.74
N SER A 196 -3.29 9.42 27.73
CA SER A 196 -4.40 9.22 28.67
C SER A 196 -5.78 9.57 28.11
N MET A 197 -5.87 10.20 26.94
CA MET A 197 -7.16 10.59 26.35
C MET A 197 -7.95 9.39 25.82
N PRO A 198 -9.29 9.41 25.93
CA PRO A 198 -10.14 8.40 25.34
C PRO A 198 -10.09 8.46 23.80
N VAL A 199 -10.29 7.31 23.15
CA VAL A 199 -10.12 7.15 21.69
C VAL A 199 -11.07 8.05 20.88
N HIS A 200 -12.29 8.27 21.36
CA HIS A 200 -13.28 9.12 20.68
C HIS A 200 -12.85 10.60 20.55
N MET A 201 -11.91 11.06 21.39
CA MET A 201 -11.31 12.40 21.25
C MET A 201 -10.17 12.44 20.22
N LYS A 202 -9.55 11.28 19.93
CA LYS A 202 -8.48 11.17 18.93
C LYS A 202 -9.06 11.03 17.52
N ILE A 203 -10.12 10.22 17.40
CA ILE A 203 -10.82 9.93 16.15
C ILE A 203 -12.33 10.00 16.42
N GLN A 204 -13.04 10.80 15.63
CA GLN A 204 -14.50 10.91 15.70
C GLN A 204 -15.11 10.64 14.31
N GLY A 205 -15.75 9.48 14.15
CA GLY A 205 -16.21 9.02 12.84
C GLY A 205 -15.04 8.87 11.86
N ILE A 206 -15.09 9.58 10.73
CA ILE A 206 -14.02 9.63 9.73
C ILE A 206 -12.98 10.73 10.01
N THR A 207 -13.20 11.55 11.04
CA THR A 207 -12.36 12.70 11.36
C THR A 207 -11.21 12.28 12.27
N GLU A 208 -10.01 12.18 11.69
CA GLU A 208 -8.77 12.01 12.42
C GLU A 208 -8.31 13.32 13.08
N LYS A 209 -7.52 13.19 14.16
CA LYS A 209 -6.91 14.32 14.89
C LYS A 209 -7.97 15.26 15.46
N TYR A 210 -9.11 14.71 15.92
CA TYR A 210 -10.28 15.50 16.29
C TYR A 210 -9.95 16.55 17.38
N VAL A 211 -9.37 16.13 18.51
CA VAL A 211 -8.95 17.05 19.58
C VAL A 211 -7.98 18.14 19.10
N LEU A 212 -7.07 17.82 18.18
CA LEU A 212 -6.13 18.80 17.63
C LEU A 212 -6.84 19.81 16.73
N ARG A 213 -7.82 19.36 15.94
CA ARG A 213 -8.61 20.24 15.08
C ARG A 213 -9.46 21.21 15.90
N GLU A 214 -10.12 20.73 16.94
CA GLU A 214 -10.91 21.59 17.83
C GLU A 214 -10.01 22.57 18.59
N ALA A 215 -8.86 22.13 19.11
CA ALA A 215 -7.91 23.00 19.80
C ALA A 215 -7.30 24.07 18.87
N ALA A 216 -7.08 23.74 17.59
CA ALA A 216 -6.51 24.67 16.62
C ALA A 216 -7.55 25.61 15.96
N ARG A 217 -8.85 25.34 16.14
CA ARG A 217 -9.95 26.07 15.50
C ARG A 217 -9.93 27.59 15.71
N PRO A 218 -9.55 28.12 16.90
CA PRO A 218 -9.45 29.57 17.09
C PRO A 218 -8.31 30.23 16.30
N TYR A 219 -7.33 29.45 15.83
CA TYR A 219 -6.10 29.94 15.21
C TYR A 219 -6.02 29.68 13.70
N LEU A 220 -6.88 28.78 13.18
CA LEU A 220 -6.85 28.33 11.79
C LEU A 220 -8.18 28.64 11.09
N THR A 221 -8.13 28.81 9.77
CA THR A 221 -9.34 29.00 8.98
C THR A 221 -10.18 27.71 8.92
N ASP A 222 -11.49 27.87 8.80
CA ASP A 222 -12.44 26.76 8.66
C ASP A 222 -12.06 25.80 7.52
N THR A 223 -11.49 26.33 6.44
CA THR A 223 -10.98 25.54 5.30
C THR A 223 -9.88 24.56 5.72
N VAL A 224 -8.91 25.00 6.53
CA VAL A 224 -7.82 24.13 7.00
C VAL A 224 -8.34 23.13 8.02
N CYS A 225 -9.23 23.55 8.92
CA CYS A 225 -9.83 22.69 9.95
C CYS A 225 -10.70 21.57 9.36
N LYS A 226 -11.40 21.82 8.24
CA LYS A 226 -12.25 20.82 7.56
C LYS A 226 -11.50 19.98 6.53
N ARG A 227 -10.29 20.40 6.13
CA ARG A 227 -9.49 19.68 5.13
C ARG A 227 -9.15 18.27 5.59
N GLN A 228 -9.34 17.29 4.69
CA GLN A 228 -8.91 15.92 4.92
C GLN A 228 -7.39 15.85 5.08
N LYS A 229 -6.92 14.99 5.97
CA LYS A 229 -5.47 14.78 6.13
C LYS A 229 -4.92 14.14 4.87
N HIS A 230 -3.96 14.82 4.23
CA HIS A 230 -3.19 14.25 3.14
C HIS A 230 -1.79 13.88 3.67
N PRO A 231 -1.29 12.67 3.39
CA PRO A 231 0.09 12.33 3.73
C PRO A 231 1.05 13.20 2.92
N CYS A 232 2.16 13.59 3.53
CA CYS A 232 3.26 14.20 2.80
C CYS A 232 3.96 13.09 2.01
N VAL A 233 3.72 13.06 0.70
CA VAL A 233 4.31 12.07 -0.22
C VAL A 233 4.98 12.83 -1.35
N SER A 234 6.17 12.36 -1.76
CA SER A 234 6.86 12.91 -2.92
C SER A 234 5.99 12.77 -4.18
N PRO A 235 6.03 13.73 -5.11
CA PRO A 235 5.38 13.58 -6.42
C PRO A 235 5.77 12.27 -7.11
N PRO A 236 4.86 11.63 -7.87
CA PRO A 236 5.18 10.40 -8.57
C PRO A 236 6.30 10.58 -9.59
N ALA A 237 7.07 9.52 -9.78
CA ALA A 237 8.22 9.47 -10.66
C ALA A 237 7.86 9.32 -12.16
N LEU A 238 6.77 9.94 -12.62
CA LEU A 238 6.11 9.59 -13.87
C LEU A 238 6.39 10.50 -15.07
N GLY A 239 7.20 11.55 -14.90
CA GLY A 239 7.44 12.46 -16.01
C GLY A 239 8.59 13.43 -15.83
N GLY A 240 8.89 14.14 -16.91
CA GLY A 240 9.90 15.18 -16.96
C GLY A 240 11.32 14.68 -16.68
N ARG A 241 12.16 15.59 -16.18
CA ARG A 241 13.59 15.36 -15.93
C ARG A 241 13.86 14.23 -14.95
N PHE A 242 12.95 13.97 -14.03
CA PHE A 242 13.15 12.95 -13.01
C PHE A 242 12.99 11.53 -13.57
N LEU A 243 11.99 11.30 -14.43
CA LEU A 243 11.87 10.02 -15.13
C LEU A 243 13.08 9.77 -16.04
N GLN A 244 13.56 10.80 -16.73
CA GLN A 244 14.77 10.70 -17.55
C GLN A 244 16.00 10.32 -16.69
N LEU A 245 16.19 10.98 -15.53
CA LEU A 245 17.25 10.62 -14.59
C LEU A 245 17.17 9.15 -14.16
N LEU A 246 15.97 8.65 -13.86
CA LEU A 246 15.76 7.25 -13.50
C LEU A 246 16.14 6.31 -14.65
N GLN A 247 15.68 6.60 -15.87
CA GLN A 247 15.97 5.79 -17.06
C GLN A 247 17.49 5.76 -17.34
N ASP A 248 18.15 6.91 -17.32
CA ASP A 248 19.56 7.03 -17.66
C ASP A 248 20.44 6.34 -16.60
N THR A 249 20.12 6.55 -15.32
CA THR A 249 20.94 6.03 -14.22
C THR A 249 20.76 4.52 -14.04
N LEU A 250 19.52 4.02 -14.02
CA LEU A 250 19.23 2.63 -13.69
C LEU A 250 19.44 1.65 -14.86
N ARG A 251 19.58 2.15 -16.09
CA ARG A 251 19.98 1.33 -17.26
C ARG A 251 21.48 1.23 -17.46
N THR A 252 22.27 1.99 -16.72
CA THR A 252 23.72 1.99 -16.86
C THR A 252 24.29 0.61 -16.46
N PRO A 253 25.34 0.08 -17.13
CA PRO A 253 25.96 -1.19 -16.75
C PRO A 253 26.43 -1.24 -15.28
N SER A 254 26.77 -0.09 -14.70
CA SER A 254 27.09 0.08 -13.27
C SER A 254 25.92 -0.28 -12.34
N PHE A 255 24.67 -0.25 -12.80
CA PHE A 255 23.55 -0.78 -12.00
C PHE A 255 23.61 -2.31 -11.87
N ALA A 256 24.13 -3.02 -12.87
CA ALA A 256 24.23 -4.46 -12.83
C ALA A 256 25.28 -4.97 -11.81
N SER A 257 26.20 -4.11 -11.34
CA SER A 257 27.13 -4.47 -10.25
C SER A 257 26.47 -4.47 -8.88
N VAL A 258 25.25 -3.95 -8.75
CA VAL A 258 24.51 -3.86 -7.50
C VAL A 258 23.99 -5.27 -7.12
N PRO A 259 24.49 -5.90 -6.04
CA PRO A 259 24.28 -7.34 -5.80
C PRO A 259 22.88 -7.71 -5.27
N PHE A 260 22.03 -6.73 -4.96
CA PHE A 260 20.72 -6.97 -4.34
C PHE A 260 19.53 -6.74 -5.30
N PHE A 261 19.73 -6.14 -6.47
CA PHE A 261 18.68 -5.92 -7.46
C PHE A 261 18.91 -6.75 -8.73
N ASP A 262 17.82 -7.24 -9.32
CA ASP A 262 17.83 -7.82 -10.66
C ASP A 262 17.71 -6.68 -11.69
N ALA A 263 18.79 -6.45 -12.43
CA ALA A 263 18.87 -5.42 -13.47
C ALA A 263 17.82 -5.60 -14.59
N LYS A 264 17.48 -6.85 -14.94
CA LYS A 264 16.48 -7.16 -15.97
C LYS A 264 15.07 -6.85 -15.47
N ALA A 265 14.76 -7.22 -14.23
CA ALA A 265 13.49 -6.90 -13.59
C ALA A 265 13.32 -5.38 -13.44
N MET A 266 14.38 -4.67 -13.06
CA MET A 266 14.38 -3.21 -12.96
C MET A 266 14.14 -2.54 -14.32
N THR A 267 14.83 -2.99 -15.37
CA THR A 267 14.63 -2.45 -16.73
C THR A 267 13.19 -2.64 -17.20
N THR A 268 12.62 -3.82 -16.92
CA THR A 268 11.20 -4.12 -17.24
C THR A 268 10.23 -3.21 -16.48
N LEU A 269 10.54 -2.87 -15.22
CA LEU A 269 9.76 -1.89 -14.46
C LEU A 269 9.84 -0.51 -15.10
N LEU A 270 11.05 -0.06 -15.45
CA LEU A 270 11.28 1.24 -16.09
C LEU A 270 10.58 1.37 -17.44
N ASP A 271 10.52 0.30 -18.24
CA ASP A 271 9.77 0.28 -19.50
C ASP A 271 8.27 0.48 -19.31
N ARG A 272 7.74 0.05 -18.15
CA ARG A 272 6.32 0.13 -17.77
C ARG A 272 5.94 1.44 -17.08
N LEU A 273 6.89 2.18 -16.51
CA LEU A 273 6.59 3.42 -15.78
C LEU A 273 5.77 4.42 -16.61
N PRO A 274 6.08 4.71 -17.88
CA PRO A 274 5.36 5.72 -18.66
C PRO A 274 3.89 5.37 -18.94
N GLN A 275 3.51 4.09 -18.87
CA GLN A 275 2.16 3.62 -19.23
C GLN A 275 1.26 3.42 -18.00
N ILE A 276 1.78 3.67 -16.79
CA ILE A 276 1.03 3.50 -15.54
C ILE A 276 0.34 4.82 -15.18
N SER A 277 -0.90 4.72 -14.68
CA SER A 277 -1.66 5.88 -14.19
C SER A 277 -0.97 6.56 -12.99
N GLU A 278 -1.21 7.86 -12.78
CA GLU A 278 -0.59 8.58 -11.67
C GLU A 278 -0.84 7.95 -10.31
N ASP A 279 -2.07 7.55 -10.03
CA ASP A 279 -2.44 6.98 -8.74
C ASP A 279 -1.79 5.62 -8.51
N GLU A 280 -1.68 4.81 -9.56
CA GLU A 280 -1.02 3.53 -9.49
C GLU A 280 0.50 3.67 -9.31
N ALA A 281 1.13 4.64 -9.98
CA ALA A 281 2.56 4.84 -9.87
C ALA A 281 3.00 5.48 -8.55
N ARG A 282 2.18 6.36 -7.97
CA ARG A 282 2.41 6.95 -6.63
C ARG A 282 2.57 5.85 -5.59
N PHE A 283 1.76 4.81 -5.70
CA PHE A 283 1.71 3.76 -4.69
C PHE A 283 2.62 2.56 -4.99
N ARG A 284 2.66 2.10 -6.25
CA ARG A 284 3.30 0.81 -6.60
C ARG A 284 4.75 0.93 -7.03
N THR A 285 5.09 1.93 -7.84
CA THR A 285 6.34 1.90 -8.61
C THR A 285 7.34 2.98 -8.20
N SER A 286 6.87 4.15 -7.75
CA SER A 286 7.75 5.28 -7.40
C SER A 286 8.75 4.91 -6.30
N TRP A 287 8.31 4.21 -5.25
CA TRP A 287 9.19 3.80 -4.14
C TRP A 287 10.24 2.79 -4.58
N SER A 288 9.86 1.78 -5.36
CA SER A 288 10.77 0.75 -5.84
C SER A 288 11.87 1.32 -6.74
N SER A 289 11.52 2.25 -7.63
CA SER A 289 12.49 2.95 -8.48
C SER A 289 13.41 3.85 -7.67
N LEU A 290 12.89 4.54 -6.64
CA LEU A 290 13.69 5.36 -5.72
C LEU A 290 14.67 4.51 -4.89
N TYR A 291 14.26 3.33 -4.44
CA TYR A 291 15.16 2.39 -3.76
C TYR A 291 16.27 1.92 -4.70
N GLY A 292 15.94 1.55 -5.94
CA GLY A 292 16.92 1.21 -6.96
C GLY A 292 17.94 2.34 -7.16
N LEU A 293 17.46 3.57 -7.35
CA LEU A 293 18.31 4.75 -7.58
C LEU A 293 19.22 5.03 -6.38
N SER A 294 18.64 5.06 -5.18
CA SER A 294 19.38 5.34 -3.95
C SER A 294 20.49 4.31 -3.75
N ALA A 295 20.17 3.05 -3.96
CA ALA A 295 21.09 1.97 -3.73
C ALA A 295 22.20 1.90 -4.79
N HIS A 296 21.90 2.26 -6.04
CA HIS A 296 22.90 2.47 -7.08
C HIS A 296 23.89 3.60 -6.73
N VAL A 297 23.36 4.74 -6.28
CA VAL A 297 24.18 5.90 -5.88
C VAL A 297 25.08 5.53 -4.71
N LEU A 298 24.56 4.83 -3.70
CA LEU A 298 25.35 4.37 -2.56
C LEU A 298 26.42 3.36 -2.97
N HIS A 299 26.08 2.38 -3.81
CA HIS A 299 27.04 1.39 -4.30
C HIS A 299 28.17 2.04 -5.09
N THR A 300 27.85 2.94 -6.02
CA THR A 300 28.85 3.61 -6.86
C THR A 300 29.77 4.53 -6.04
N ARG A 301 29.26 5.16 -4.98
CA ARG A 301 30.06 6.10 -4.17
C ARG A 301 30.87 5.45 -3.05
N TYR A 302 30.42 4.32 -2.50
CA TYR A 302 30.98 3.78 -1.26
C TYR A 302 31.42 2.32 -1.31
N ALA A 303 31.07 1.57 -2.37
CA ALA A 303 31.38 0.15 -2.47
C ALA A 303 32.42 -0.18 -3.56
N GLN A 304 32.98 0.83 -4.23
CA GLN A 304 34.10 0.71 -5.17
C GLN A 304 35.44 0.81 -4.45
#